data_AF-A0A948FWR2-F1
#
_entry.id   AF-A0A948FWR2-F1
#
_cell.length_a   1.000
_cell.length_b   1.000
_cell.length_c   1.000
_cell.angle_alpha   90.00
_cell.angle_beta   90.00
_cell.angle_gamma   90.00
#
_symmetry.space_group_name_H-M   'P 1'
#
loop_
_entity.id
_entity.type
_entity.pdbx_description
1 polymer ?
#
loop_
_entity_poly.entity_id
_entity_poly.type
_entity_poly.pdbx_seq_one_letter_code
_entity_poly.pdbx_strand_id
1 'polypeptide(L)'
;MSESPNKDNKQALKIALIFAVLIALLGIAFMLFLPLASAFIDQYFSPGLGLKDAAVTSFFVTVITLVIFAVAAGDGLLGELQFMLSGFFGFFLVLWLLIAWIF
;
A
#
# COMPACT_ATOMS: atom_id res chain seq x y z
N MET A 1 2.57 9.11 -50.19
CA MET A 1 2.56 7.96 -49.26
C MET A 1 1.31 8.10 -48.39
N SER A 2 0.17 7.53 -48.80
CA SER A 2 -1.09 7.64 -48.05
C SER A 2 -1.18 6.51 -47.04
N GLU A 3 -0.79 6.78 -45.79
CA GLU A 3 -1.06 5.85 -44.69
C GLU A 3 -2.58 5.78 -44.48
N SER A 4 -3.11 4.55 -44.52
CA SER A 4 -4.54 4.30 -44.48
C SER A 4 -5.07 4.50 -43.05
N PRO A 5 -5.96 5.47 -42.78
CA PRO A 5 -6.45 5.81 -41.43
C PRO A 5 -7.19 4.67 -40.71
N ASN A 6 -7.53 3.60 -41.44
CA ASN A 6 -8.22 2.42 -40.93
C ASN A 6 -7.28 1.47 -40.14
N LYS A 7 -5.96 1.54 -40.32
CA LYS A 7 -5.01 0.69 -39.58
C LYS A 7 -4.80 1.19 -38.14
N ASP A 8 -4.75 2.51 -37.94
CA ASP A 8 -4.49 3.11 -36.62
C ASP A 8 -5.70 2.95 -35.67
N ASN A 9 -6.92 3.13 -36.17
CA ASN A 9 -8.14 2.87 -35.39
C ASN A 9 -8.25 1.42 -34.92
N LYS A 10 -7.82 0.47 -35.77
CA LYS A 10 -7.82 -0.96 -35.40
C LYS A 10 -6.75 -1.29 -34.35
N GLN A 11 -5.59 -0.63 -34.39
CA GLN A 11 -4.57 -0.77 -33.34
C GLN A 11 -5.03 -0.17 -32.01
N ALA A 12 -5.61 1.04 -32.03
CA ALA A 12 -6.15 1.69 -30.85
C ALA A 12 -7.25 0.84 -30.18
N LEU A 13 -8.18 0.29 -30.96
CA LEU A 13 -9.21 -0.63 -30.46
C LEU A 13 -8.62 -1.92 -29.90
N LYS A 14 -7.57 -2.47 -30.51
CA LYS A 14 -6.86 -3.66 -30.00
C LYS A 14 -6.23 -3.39 -28.64
N ILE A 15 -5.55 -2.25 -28.50
CA ILE A 15 -4.91 -1.82 -27.24
C ILE A 15 -5.99 -1.61 -26.17
N ALA A 16 -7.07 -0.90 -26.49
CA ALA A 16 -8.19 -0.69 -25.58
C ALA A 16 -8.82 -2.02 -25.13
N LEU A 17 -8.98 -2.98 -26.03
CA LEU A 17 -9.51 -4.30 -25.71
C LEU A 17 -8.55 -5.11 -24.82
N ILE A 18 -7.24 -5.06 -25.08
CA ILE A 18 -6.23 -5.69 -24.22
C ILE A 18 -6.27 -5.08 -22.82
N PHE A 19 -6.36 -3.74 -22.70
CA PHE A 19 -6.49 -3.06 -21.41
C PHE A 19 -7.78 -3.44 -20.69
N ALA A 20 -8.91 -3.50 -21.40
CA ALA A 20 -10.18 -3.92 -20.82
C ALA A 20 -10.11 -5.36 -20.28
N VAL A 21 -9.46 -6.27 -21.01
CA VAL A 21 -9.23 -7.66 -20.58
C VAL A 21 -8.30 -7.71 -19.37
N LEU A 22 -7.23 -6.90 -19.34
CA LEU A 22 -6.32 -6.79 -18.20
C LEU A 22 -7.04 -6.29 -16.94
N ILE A 23 -7.87 -5.27 -17.06
CA ILE A 23 -8.68 -4.73 -15.96
C ILE A 23 -9.68 -5.77 -15.47
N ALA A 24 -10.34 -6.48 -16.39
CA ALA A 24 -11.26 -7.57 -16.04
C ALA A 24 -10.55 -8.70 -15.29
N LEU A 25 -9.37 -9.10 -15.75
CA LEU A 25 -8.53 -10.10 -15.07
C LEU A 25 -8.11 -9.64 -13.67
N LEU A 26 -7.71 -8.38 -13.52
CA LEU A 26 -7.40 -7.80 -12.21
C LEU A 26 -8.61 -7.80 -11.29
N GLY A 27 -9.79 -7.44 -11.81
CA GLY A 27 -11.04 -7.45 -11.05
C GLY A 27 -11.42 -8.86 -10.57
N ILE A 28 -11.26 -9.87 -11.43
CA ILE A 28 -11.48 -11.28 -11.07
C ILE A 28 -10.46 -11.74 -10.03
N ALA A 29 -9.18 -11.43 -10.22
CA ALA A 29 -8.13 -11.77 -9.26
C ALA A 29 -8.41 -11.14 -7.89
N PHE A 30 -8.86 -9.88 -7.86
CA PHE A 30 -9.26 -9.20 -6.64
C PHE A 30 -10.47 -9.84 -5.96
N MET A 31 -11.52 -10.18 -6.73
CA MET A 31 -12.68 -10.91 -6.20
C MET A 31 -12.30 -12.27 -5.59
N LEU A 32 -11.38 -13.01 -6.23
CA LEU A 32 -10.89 -14.29 -5.74
C LEU A 32 -9.97 -14.14 -4.52
N PHE A 33 -9.26 -13.01 -4.41
CA PHE A 33 -8.43 -12.69 -3.24
C PHE A 33 -9.27 -12.27 -2.02
N LEU A 34 -10.45 -11.69 -2.24
CA LEU A 34 -11.35 -11.20 -1.20
C LEU A 34 -11.65 -12.20 -0.06
N PRO A 35 -12.03 -13.47 -0.33
CA PRO A 35 -12.26 -14.45 0.74
C PRO A 35 -10.97 -14.88 1.48
N LEU A 36 -9.81 -14.87 0.81
CA LEU A 36 -8.53 -15.08 1.50
C LEU A 36 -8.20 -13.91 2.42
N ALA A 37 -8.45 -12.69 1.96
CA ALA A 37 -8.26 -11.49 2.77
C ALA A 37 -9.19 -11.47 3.98
N SER A 38 -10.47 -11.85 3.82
CA SER A 38 -11.41 -11.90 4.95
C SER A 38 -11.01 -12.95 5.97
N ALA A 39 -10.63 -14.16 5.54
CA ALA A 39 -10.16 -15.21 6.45
C ALA A 39 -8.87 -14.80 7.18
N PHE A 40 -7.96 -14.09 6.51
CA PHE A 40 -6.75 -13.52 7.12
C PHE A 40 -7.11 -12.45 8.16
N ILE A 41 -8.05 -11.56 7.83
CA ILE A 41 -8.53 -10.53 8.76
C ILE A 41 -9.17 -11.19 9.98
N ASP A 42 -10.08 -12.14 9.80
CA ASP A 42 -10.72 -12.83 10.92
C ASP A 42 -9.70 -13.61 11.77
N GLN A 43 -8.73 -14.27 11.15
CA GLN A 43 -7.75 -15.06 11.90
C GLN A 43 -6.76 -14.21 12.71
N TYR A 44 -6.33 -13.07 12.17
CA TYR A 44 -5.24 -12.28 12.75
C TYR A 44 -5.68 -10.94 13.36
N PHE A 45 -6.89 -10.48 13.07
CA PHE A 45 -7.45 -9.20 13.55
C PHE A 45 -8.76 -9.38 14.34
N SER A 46 -9.43 -10.55 14.33
CA SER A 46 -10.63 -10.79 15.19
C SER A 46 -10.30 -10.84 16.68
N PRO A 47 -9.23 -11.51 17.14
CA PRO A 47 -8.74 -11.30 18.48
C PRO A 47 -7.94 -10.00 18.50
N GLY A 48 -8.34 -9.04 19.32
CA GLY A 48 -7.42 -8.26 20.16
C GLY A 48 -5.93 -8.39 19.83
N LEU A 49 -5.40 -7.71 18.81
CA LEU A 49 -3.98 -7.49 18.60
C LEU A 49 -3.47 -6.77 19.85
N GLY A 50 -2.95 -7.56 20.80
CA GLY A 50 -2.62 -7.08 22.13
C GLY A 50 -1.61 -5.93 22.08
N LEU A 51 -1.57 -5.10 23.12
CA LEU A 51 -0.70 -3.91 23.22
C LEU A 51 0.75 -4.18 22.80
N LYS A 52 1.28 -5.36 23.12
CA LYS A 52 2.64 -5.78 22.76
C LYS A 52 2.80 -5.98 21.25
N ASP A 53 1.92 -6.72 20.61
CA ASP A 53 2.01 -7.06 19.20
C ASP A 53 1.66 -5.84 18.33
N ALA A 54 0.75 -4.99 18.82
CA ALA A 54 0.46 -3.69 18.23
C ALA A 54 1.69 -2.77 18.27
N ALA A 55 2.48 -2.78 19.35
CA ALA A 55 3.71 -1.99 19.46
C ALA A 55 4.79 -2.45 18.46
N VAL A 56 4.93 -3.76 18.27
CA VAL A 56 5.89 -4.30 17.28
C VAL A 56 5.46 -3.90 15.88
N THR A 57 4.17 -4.06 15.56
CA THR A 57 3.65 -3.73 14.24
C THR A 57 3.76 -2.23 13.93
N SER A 58 3.34 -1.37 14.87
CA SER A 58 3.45 0.08 14.69
C SER A 58 4.89 0.55 14.55
N PHE A 59 5.84 -0.06 15.27
CA PHE A 59 7.27 0.24 15.12
C PHE A 59 7.73 0.07 13.68
N PHE A 60 7.49 -1.09 13.08
CA PHE A 60 7.92 -1.36 11.70
C PHE A 60 7.20 -0.47 10.68
N VAL A 61 5.90 -0.24 10.85
CA VAL A 61 5.13 0.64 9.96
C VAL A 61 5.66 2.08 10.03
N THR A 62 5.96 2.60 11.23
CA THR A 62 6.56 3.93 11.39
C THR A 62 7.94 4.01 10.74
N VAL A 63 8.82 3.02 10.94
CA VAL A 63 10.15 3.00 10.32
C VAL A 63 10.02 3.04 8.79
N ILE A 64 9.20 2.19 8.21
CA ILE A 64 8.99 2.15 6.75
C ILE A 64 8.46 3.49 6.24
N THR A 65 7.49 4.08 6.96
CA THR A 65 6.90 5.38 6.60
C THR A 65 7.95 6.49 6.59
N LEU A 66 8.81 6.55 7.63
CA LEU A 66 9.89 7.52 7.70
C LEU A 66 10.98 7.30 6.65
N VAL A 67 11.29 6.05 6.30
CA VAL A 67 12.20 5.75 5.20
C VAL A 67 11.63 6.26 3.87
N ILE A 68 10.34 6.04 3.61
CA ILE A 68 9.67 6.56 2.41
C ILE A 68 9.74 8.09 2.38
N PHE A 69 9.46 8.75 3.51
CA PHE A 69 9.53 10.22 3.59
C PHE A 69 10.94 10.75 3.41
N ALA A 70 11.95 10.14 4.01
CA ALA A 70 13.33 10.56 3.84
C ALA A 70 13.81 10.40 2.39
N VAL A 71 13.45 9.28 1.74
CA VAL A 71 13.76 9.07 0.31
C VAL A 71 13.02 10.09 -0.56
N ALA A 72 11.74 10.35 -0.29
CA ALA A 72 10.95 11.32 -1.05
C ALA A 72 11.41 12.78 -0.84
N ALA A 73 11.91 13.10 0.35
CA ALA A 73 12.47 14.41 0.68
C ALA A 73 13.84 14.65 0.02
N GLY A 74 14.51 13.59 -0.45
CA GLY A 74 15.83 13.68 -1.09
C GLY A 74 16.96 14.04 -0.11
N ASP A 75 16.71 13.93 1.20
CA ASP A 75 17.64 14.31 2.27
C ASP A 75 18.28 13.09 2.96
N GLY A 76 19.42 13.32 3.63
CA GLY A 76 20.19 12.31 4.33
C GLY A 76 19.51 11.85 5.62
N LEU A 77 18.95 10.64 5.58
CA LEU A 77 18.47 9.83 6.72
C LEU A 77 19.31 9.94 8.02
N LEU A 78 20.62 10.20 7.90
CA LEU A 78 21.56 10.27 9.01
C LEU A 78 21.82 11.70 9.53
N GLY A 79 21.67 12.73 8.69
CA GLY A 79 21.95 14.12 9.08
C GLY A 79 20.83 14.74 9.92
N GLU A 80 19.58 14.44 9.56
CA GLU A 80 18.38 14.97 10.21
C GLU A 80 17.72 13.97 11.18
N LEU A 81 18.45 12.93 11.60
CA LEU A 81 17.90 11.85 12.43
C LEU A 81 17.24 12.37 13.71
N GLN A 82 17.75 13.44 14.31
CA GLN A 82 17.17 14.07 15.50
C GLN A 82 15.77 14.68 15.24
N PHE A 83 15.54 15.23 14.05
CA PHE A 83 14.24 15.79 13.66
C PHE A 83 13.28 14.67 13.25
N MET A 84 13.81 13.64 12.58
CA MET A 84 13.08 12.42 12.28
C MET A 84 12.67 11.65 13.54
N LEU A 85 13.43 11.72 14.64
CA LEU A 85 13.14 11.02 15.89
C LEU A 85 11.84 11.53 16.54
N SER A 86 11.61 12.84 16.55
CA SER A 86 10.36 13.41 17.05
C SER A 86 9.17 13.00 16.19
N GLY A 87 9.35 12.98 14.87
CA GLY A 87 8.36 12.44 13.93
C GLY A 87 8.09 10.95 14.18
N PHE A 88 9.15 10.18 14.42
CA PHE A 88 9.06 8.76 14.76
C PHE A 88 8.16 8.54 15.97
N PHE A 89 8.44 9.21 17.10
CA PHE A 89 7.62 9.04 18.30
C PHE A 89 6.17 9.48 18.09
N GLY A 90 5.92 10.58 17.37
CA GLY A 90 4.57 11.03 17.06
C GLY A 90 3.79 10.01 16.22
N PHE A 91 4.35 9.57 15.09
CA PHE A 91 3.72 8.57 14.23
C PHE A 91 3.59 7.22 14.93
N PHE A 92 4.62 6.77 15.65
CA PHE A 92 4.60 5.53 16.40
C PHE A 92 3.47 5.51 17.43
N LEU A 93 3.34 6.55 18.25
CA LEU A 93 2.34 6.59 19.32
C LEU A 93 0.92 6.62 18.73
N VAL A 94 0.69 7.41 17.68
CA VAL A 94 -0.61 7.46 16.99
C VAL A 94 -0.95 6.12 16.33
N LEU A 95 -0.04 5.54 15.55
CA LEU A 95 -0.27 4.26 14.88
C LEU A 95 -0.41 3.11 15.88
N TRP A 96 0.39 3.12 16.95
CA TRP A 96 0.31 2.12 18.01
C TRP A 96 -1.06 2.16 18.68
N LEU A 97 -1.54 3.34 19.06
CA LEU A 97 -2.87 3.47 19.65
C LEU A 97 -3.96 3.12 18.65
N LEU A 98 -3.88 3.53 17.39
CA LEU A 98 -4.91 3.16 16.39
C LEU A 98 -4.97 1.65 16.13
N ILE A 99 -3.81 0.99 16.02
CA ILE A 99 -3.73 -0.47 15.83
C ILE A 99 -4.19 -1.20 17.10
N ALA A 100 -3.82 -0.69 18.28
CA ALA A 100 -4.23 -1.26 19.56
C ALA A 100 -5.70 -0.94 19.91
N TRP A 101 -6.31 0.08 19.30
CA TRP A 101 -7.68 0.53 19.58
C TRP A 101 -8.72 -0.12 18.66
N ILE A 102 -8.33 -0.75 17.55
CA ILE A 102 -9.28 -1.50 16.71
C ILE A 102 -9.68 -2.81 17.44
N PHE A 103 -10.31 -2.69 18.62
CA PHE A 103 -11.01 -3.72 19.41
C PHE A 103 -12.24 -3.09 20.07
#